data_AF-D3IMU3-F1
#
_entry.id   AF-D3IMU3-F1
#
_cell.length_a   1.000
_cell.length_b   1.000
_cell.length_c   1.000
_cell.angle_alpha   90.00
_cell.angle_beta   90.00
_cell.angle_gamma   90.00
#
_symmetry.space_group_name_H-M   'P 1'
#
loop_
_entity.id
_entity.type
_entity.pdbx_description
1 polymer ?
#
loop_
_entity_poly.entity_id
_entity_poly.type
_entity_poly.pdbx_seq_one_letter_code
_entity_poly.pdbx_strand_id
1 'polypeptide(L)'
;MAETYETIGGYVYCAGNPVKFVDPNGEKITDPKNRIAVYINKQGKIIFTKYATKDIKRIVNVLMLTKEGMKSLKRAINSKIRVKMKISSETKITKVEGGNSYTYGETVQGNFNSKDNYGRRVSKNGTFGITESSITIYEGTLKEDAKTENPKHKGLTIDQAIGAVAGHEIVHGTNRKEINKDLRYELKNKGGTRPNKETAPNKIENKIIEQSRELNNEIK
;
A
#
# COMPACT_ATOMS: atom_id res chain seq x y z
N MET A 1 -54.79 -6.77 8.79
CA MET A 1 -53.91 -7.94 8.58
C MET A 1 -53.63 -8.04 7.09
N ALA A 2 -52.35 -8.28 6.71
CA ALA A 2 -51.81 -8.54 5.37
C ALA A 2 -52.02 -7.42 4.32
N GLU A 3 -51.04 -6.56 4.01
CA GLU A 3 -49.90 -6.79 3.09
C GLU A 3 -50.30 -7.52 1.80
N THR A 4 -50.08 -6.90 0.63
CA THR A 4 -49.16 -7.43 -0.40
C THR A 4 -49.04 -6.56 -1.67
N TYR A 5 -47.78 -6.24 -1.99
CA TYR A 5 -47.16 -5.91 -3.28
C TYR A 5 -47.60 -4.66 -4.07
N GLU A 6 -46.90 -3.54 -3.82
CA GLU A 6 -46.55 -2.62 -4.91
C GLU A 6 -45.67 -3.36 -5.93
N THR A 7 -46.19 -3.52 -7.14
CA THR A 7 -45.47 -4.00 -8.32
C THR A 7 -44.31 -3.06 -8.63
N ILE A 8 -43.09 -3.48 -8.25
CA ILE A 8 -41.85 -2.89 -8.78
C ILE A 8 -41.86 -3.10 -10.30
N GLY A 9 -42.00 -2.01 -11.05
CA GLY A 9 -42.07 -2.01 -12.50
C GLY A 9 -40.87 -2.72 -13.15
N GLY A 10 -41.12 -3.38 -14.28
CA GLY A 10 -40.21 -4.28 -15.00
C GLY A 10 -38.92 -3.67 -15.60
N TYR A 11 -38.41 -2.56 -15.05
CA TYR A 11 -37.15 -1.93 -15.45
C TYR A 11 -36.28 -1.47 -14.27
N VAL A 12 -36.40 -2.09 -13.09
CA VAL A 12 -35.50 -1.78 -11.96
C VAL A 12 -34.27 -2.70 -11.96
N TYR A 13 -33.26 -2.32 -12.73
CA TYR A 13 -31.91 -2.87 -12.54
C TYR A 13 -31.32 -2.32 -11.23
N CYS A 14 -30.92 -3.20 -10.32
CA CYS A 14 -30.29 -2.90 -9.02
C CYS A 14 -31.16 -2.24 -7.93
N ALA A 15 -32.48 -2.47 -7.85
CA ALA A 15 -33.34 -2.20 -6.67
C ALA A 15 -32.90 -1.00 -5.78
N GLY A 16 -32.58 0.15 -6.39
CA GLY A 16 -32.11 1.35 -5.70
C GLY A 16 -30.83 1.25 -4.84
N ASN A 17 -30.02 0.18 -4.92
CA ASN A 17 -28.78 0.08 -4.11
C ASN A 17 -27.64 -0.72 -4.80
N PRO A 18 -26.82 -0.08 -5.64
CA PRO A 18 -25.72 -0.75 -6.35
C PRO A 18 -24.50 -1.12 -5.47
N VAL A 19 -24.55 -0.92 -4.15
CA VAL A 19 -23.38 -1.09 -3.26
C VAL A 19 -23.26 -2.50 -2.67
N LYS A 20 -24.29 -3.35 -2.75
CA LYS A 20 -24.33 -4.63 -2.02
C LYS A 20 -23.76 -5.85 -2.77
N PHE A 21 -23.42 -5.73 -4.06
CA PHE A 21 -22.93 -6.86 -4.87
C PHE A 21 -21.71 -6.51 -5.75
N VAL A 22 -20.74 -5.79 -5.21
CA VAL A 22 -19.41 -5.64 -5.86
C VAL A 22 -18.33 -6.34 -5.02
N ASP A 23 -18.07 -7.58 -5.44
CA ASP A 23 -16.83 -8.36 -5.36
C ASP A 23 -16.57 -9.24 -4.10
N PRO A 24 -16.71 -10.59 -4.23
CA PRO A 24 -16.34 -11.61 -3.24
C PRO A 24 -14.84 -11.91 -3.08
N ASN A 25 -13.93 -11.33 -3.87
CA ASN A 25 -12.55 -11.85 -4.01
C ASN A 25 -11.44 -11.14 -3.22
N GLY A 26 -11.76 -10.09 -2.44
CA GLY A 26 -10.83 -9.48 -1.49
C GLY A 26 -9.80 -8.51 -2.09
N GLU A 27 -10.07 -7.94 -3.28
CA GLU A 27 -9.16 -7.12 -4.09
C GLU A 27 -9.25 -5.61 -3.79
N LYS A 28 -8.81 -5.14 -2.60
CA LYS A 28 -9.11 -3.75 -2.17
C LYS A 28 -8.04 -3.14 -1.25
N ILE A 29 -7.78 -1.85 -1.42
CA ILE A 29 -7.16 -1.01 -0.37
C ILE A 29 -8.27 -0.66 0.63
N THR A 30 -8.00 -0.80 1.93
CA THR A 30 -8.98 -0.55 2.98
C THR A 30 -8.60 0.63 3.86
N ASP A 31 -9.61 1.26 4.45
CA ASP A 31 -9.41 2.19 5.56
C ASP A 31 -8.98 1.43 6.84
N PRO A 32 -8.62 2.14 7.93
CA PRO A 32 -8.25 1.49 9.19
C PRO A 32 -9.31 0.54 9.77
N LYS A 33 -10.59 0.74 9.42
CA LYS A 33 -11.74 -0.07 9.85
C LYS A 33 -12.08 -1.21 8.87
N ASN A 34 -11.16 -1.56 7.97
CA ASN A 34 -11.33 -2.62 6.96
C ASN A 34 -12.47 -2.37 5.95
N ARG A 35 -12.91 -1.13 5.80
CA ARG A 35 -13.88 -0.73 4.77
C ARG A 35 -13.14 -0.39 3.49
N ILE A 36 -13.74 -0.74 2.36
CA ILE A 36 -13.15 -0.57 1.03
C ILE A 36 -12.92 0.92 0.78
N ALA A 37 -11.67 1.34 0.64
CA ALA A 37 -11.30 2.72 0.34
C ALA A 37 -11.07 2.92 -1.17
N VAL A 38 -10.38 1.98 -1.82
CA VAL A 38 -10.06 2.06 -3.26
C VAL A 38 -10.19 0.69 -3.90
N TYR A 39 -10.75 0.67 -5.11
CA TYR A 39 -10.87 -0.53 -5.94
C TYR A 39 -10.76 -0.17 -7.43
N ILE A 40 -10.61 -1.19 -8.28
CA ILE A 40 -10.67 -1.06 -9.74
C ILE A 40 -12.04 -1.52 -10.22
N ASN A 41 -12.77 -0.69 -10.98
CA ASN A 41 -14.06 -1.08 -11.54
C ASN A 41 -13.89 -2.00 -12.76
N LYS A 42 -15.01 -2.51 -13.31
CA LYS A 42 -14.99 -3.42 -14.48
C LYS A 42 -14.33 -2.82 -15.71
N GLN A 43 -14.30 -1.49 -15.82
CA GLN A 43 -13.66 -0.74 -16.90
C GLN A 43 -12.16 -0.49 -16.67
N GLY A 44 -11.57 -1.01 -15.59
CA GLY A 44 -10.16 -0.83 -15.26
C GLY A 44 -9.83 0.53 -14.62
N LYS A 45 -10.82 1.34 -14.26
CA LYS A 45 -10.65 2.65 -13.62
C LYS A 45 -10.54 2.51 -12.11
N ILE A 46 -9.64 3.29 -11.52
CA ILE A 46 -9.46 3.39 -10.06
C ILE A 46 -10.57 4.26 -9.48
N ILE A 47 -11.29 3.74 -8.50
CA ILE A 47 -12.43 4.40 -7.85
C ILE A 47 -12.17 4.55 -6.37
N PHE A 48 -12.32 5.78 -5.86
CA PHE A 48 -12.34 6.09 -4.44
C PHE A 48 -13.75 5.96 -3.88
N THR A 49 -13.89 5.31 -2.74
CA THR A 49 -15.15 5.31 -1.99
C THR A 49 -15.19 6.47 -0.99
N LYS A 50 -16.33 6.64 -0.30
CA LYS A 50 -16.44 7.58 0.84
C LYS A 50 -15.51 7.25 2.02
N TYR A 51 -14.91 6.05 2.05
CA TYR A 51 -14.00 5.62 3.11
C TYR A 51 -12.53 5.91 2.79
N ALA A 52 -12.22 6.38 1.58
CA ALA A 52 -10.88 6.83 1.24
C ALA A 52 -10.49 8.07 2.04
N THR A 53 -9.51 7.92 2.94
CA THR A 53 -8.94 9.02 3.72
C THR A 53 -8.18 9.98 2.81
N LYS A 54 -7.86 11.19 3.32
CA LYS A 54 -7.03 12.16 2.60
C LYS A 54 -5.67 11.55 2.23
N ASP A 55 -5.06 10.82 3.14
CA ASP A 55 -3.77 10.14 2.93
C ASP A 55 -3.86 9.07 1.84
N ILE A 56 -4.88 8.21 1.87
CA ILE A 56 -5.07 7.18 0.85
C ILE A 56 -5.24 7.84 -0.52
N LYS A 57 -6.05 8.90 -0.62
CA LYS A 57 -6.23 9.65 -1.87
C LYS A 57 -4.91 10.23 -2.37
N ARG A 58 -4.13 10.87 -1.49
CA ARG A 58 -2.84 11.44 -1.84
C ARG A 58 -1.86 10.37 -2.33
N ILE A 59 -1.68 9.28 -1.57
CA ILE A 59 -0.79 8.17 -1.94
C ILE A 59 -1.18 7.55 -3.30
N VAL A 60 -2.48 7.30 -3.51
CA VAL A 60 -2.98 6.72 -4.76
C VAL A 60 -2.72 7.67 -5.93
N ASN A 61 -3.02 8.97 -5.77
CA ASN A 61 -2.77 9.95 -6.83
C ASN A 61 -1.29 10.06 -7.19
N VAL A 62 -0.38 10.07 -6.21
CA VAL A 62 1.06 10.17 -6.50
C VAL A 62 1.62 8.90 -7.12
N LEU A 63 1.10 7.71 -6.75
CA LEU A 63 1.46 6.46 -7.42
C LEU A 63 1.01 6.43 -8.88
N MET A 64 -0.10 7.10 -9.21
CA MET A 64 -0.60 7.17 -10.59
C MET A 64 0.26 8.03 -11.51
N LEU A 65 1.18 8.85 -10.98
CA LEU A 65 2.05 9.72 -11.78
C LEU A 65 3.04 8.92 -12.63
N THR A 66 3.48 7.75 -12.16
CA THR A 66 4.54 6.97 -12.84
C THR A 66 4.02 5.60 -13.28
N LYS A 67 4.63 5.03 -14.33
CA LYS A 67 4.22 3.71 -14.85
C LYS A 67 4.46 2.60 -13.83
N GLU A 68 5.61 2.62 -13.13
CA GLU A 68 5.92 1.63 -12.09
C GLU A 68 5.09 1.89 -10.81
N GLY A 69 4.78 3.15 -10.47
CA GLY A 69 3.86 3.50 -9.38
C GLY A 69 2.45 2.95 -9.62
N MET A 70 1.91 3.14 -10.83
CA MET A 70 0.62 2.60 -11.25
C MET A 70 0.58 1.07 -11.18
N LYS A 71 1.68 0.40 -11.55
CA LYS A 71 1.81 -1.06 -11.45
C LYS A 71 1.82 -1.53 -9.99
N SER A 72 2.52 -0.82 -9.11
CA SER A 72 2.51 -1.07 -7.67
C SER A 72 1.11 -0.86 -7.07
N LEU A 73 0.44 0.22 -7.45
CA LEU A 73 -0.94 0.50 -7.04
C LEU A 73 -1.91 -0.60 -7.47
N LYS A 74 -1.85 -1.05 -8.74
CA LYS A 74 -2.67 -2.17 -9.22
C LYS A 74 -2.37 -3.46 -8.47
N ARG A 75 -1.11 -3.72 -8.09
CA ARG A 75 -0.75 -4.86 -7.24
C ARG A 75 -1.40 -4.76 -5.86
N ALA A 76 -1.38 -3.59 -5.25
CA ALA A 76 -2.00 -3.37 -3.94
C ALA A 76 -3.52 -3.53 -3.99
N ILE A 77 -4.17 -2.95 -4.99
CA ILE A 77 -5.62 -3.09 -5.19
C ILE A 77 -5.97 -4.56 -5.46
N ASN A 78 -5.31 -5.24 -6.40
CA ASN A 78 -5.66 -6.62 -6.75
C ASN A 78 -5.12 -7.68 -5.77
N SER A 79 -4.56 -7.27 -4.64
CA SER A 79 -4.01 -8.18 -3.64
C SER A 79 -5.13 -8.80 -2.81
N LYS A 80 -4.99 -10.08 -2.47
CA LYS A 80 -5.83 -10.73 -1.43
C LYS A 80 -5.47 -10.29 0.00
N ILE A 81 -4.35 -9.57 0.14
CA ILE A 81 -3.90 -8.96 1.40
C ILE A 81 -4.58 -7.59 1.48
N ARG A 82 -5.33 -7.33 2.56
CA ARG A 82 -5.89 -6.01 2.80
C ARG A 82 -4.77 -5.02 3.09
N VAL A 83 -4.60 -4.03 2.23
CA VAL A 83 -3.57 -3.00 2.38
C VAL A 83 -4.17 -1.76 3.00
N LYS A 84 -3.61 -1.31 4.13
CA LYS A 84 -3.89 -0.03 4.77
C LYS A 84 -2.73 0.91 4.53
N MET A 85 -3.01 2.19 4.31
CA MET A 85 -2.00 3.20 4.03
C MET A 85 -2.31 4.48 4.80
N LYS A 86 -1.27 5.10 5.37
CA LYS A 86 -1.34 6.43 5.98
C LYS A 86 -0.06 7.23 5.74
N ILE A 87 -0.17 8.55 5.83
CA ILE A 87 0.96 9.46 5.86
C ILE A 87 1.08 9.96 7.31
N SER A 88 2.28 9.90 7.87
CA SER A 88 2.59 10.43 9.20
C SER A 88 3.47 11.67 9.07
N SER A 89 3.20 12.69 9.87
CA SER A 89 4.08 13.85 10.03
C SER A 89 5.27 13.56 10.95
N GLU A 90 5.35 12.37 11.55
CA GLU A 90 6.49 11.97 12.37
C GLU A 90 7.79 11.95 11.57
N THR A 91 8.88 12.29 12.26
CA THR A 91 10.25 12.20 11.77
C THR A 91 10.92 11.01 12.44
N LYS A 92 11.38 10.05 11.63
CA LYS A 92 12.07 8.84 12.07
C LYS A 92 13.53 8.88 11.61
N ILE A 93 14.34 9.61 12.37
CA ILE A 93 15.79 9.74 12.13
C ILE A 93 16.53 9.26 13.38
N THR A 94 17.44 8.32 13.20
CA THR A 94 18.25 7.76 14.29
C THR A 94 19.72 8.05 14.03
N LYS A 95 20.43 8.56 15.04
CA LYS A 95 21.89 8.72 14.95
C LYS A 95 22.55 7.35 14.97
N VAL A 96 23.44 7.10 14.01
CA VAL A 96 24.22 5.88 13.89
C VAL A 96 25.70 6.24 13.71
N GLU A 97 26.59 5.27 13.89
CA GLU A 97 28.00 5.45 13.56
C GLU A 97 28.13 5.83 12.07
N GLY A 98 28.75 6.97 11.78
CA GLY A 98 28.87 7.50 10.42
C GLY A 98 27.75 8.41 9.92
N GLY A 99 26.75 8.74 10.76
CA GLY A 99 25.77 9.80 10.42
C GLY A 99 24.34 9.54 10.92
N ASN A 100 23.36 9.87 10.09
CA ASN A 100 21.94 9.69 10.38
C ASN A 100 21.37 8.55 9.53
N SER A 101 20.58 7.69 10.16
CA SER A 101 19.74 6.70 9.48
C SER A 101 18.31 7.22 9.37
N TYR A 102 17.76 7.20 8.16
CA TYR A 102 16.44 7.77 7.84
C TYR A 102 15.44 6.66 7.52
N THR A 103 14.32 6.63 8.24
CA THR A 103 13.19 5.74 7.92
C THR A 103 12.11 6.53 7.21
N TYR A 104 12.01 6.34 5.90
CA TYR A 104 11.05 7.06 5.04
C TYR A 104 9.65 6.43 5.05
N GLY A 105 9.58 5.12 5.25
CA GLY A 105 8.36 4.36 5.31
C GLY A 105 8.55 3.08 6.10
N GLU A 106 7.44 2.46 6.46
CA GLU A 106 7.42 1.20 7.17
C GLU A 106 6.18 0.41 6.78
N THR A 107 6.37 -0.89 6.59
CA THR A 107 5.28 -1.85 6.40
C THR A 107 5.22 -2.85 7.53
N VAL A 108 4.10 -2.87 8.23
CA VAL A 108 3.76 -3.94 9.16
C VAL A 108 3.03 -5.04 8.41
N GLN A 109 3.59 -6.25 8.44
CA GLN A 109 2.97 -7.46 7.90
C GLN A 109 2.11 -8.13 8.99
N GLY A 110 0.78 -8.03 8.88
CA GLY A 110 -0.17 -8.60 9.84
C GLY A 110 -1.24 -7.63 10.33
N ASN A 111 -2.05 -8.08 11.29
CA ASN A 111 -3.19 -7.31 11.85
C ASN A 111 -3.09 -7.03 13.36
N PHE A 112 -1.90 -7.22 13.96
CA PHE A 112 -1.62 -7.05 15.41
C PHE A 112 -2.51 -7.89 16.36
N ASN A 113 -3.39 -8.75 15.85
CA ASN A 113 -4.31 -9.53 16.66
C ASN A 113 -3.72 -10.91 16.97
N SER A 114 -3.24 -11.10 18.19
CA SER A 114 -2.68 -12.38 18.65
C SER A 114 -3.67 -13.56 18.52
N LYS A 115 -4.98 -13.31 18.70
CA LYS A 115 -6.03 -14.32 18.54
C LYS A 115 -6.21 -14.79 17.10
N ASP A 116 -5.74 -14.01 16.13
CA ASP A 116 -5.75 -14.35 14.71
C ASP A 116 -4.34 -14.69 14.18
N ASN A 117 -3.43 -15.10 15.06
CA ASN A 117 -2.02 -15.34 14.75
C ASN A 117 -1.38 -14.14 14.03
N TYR A 118 -1.73 -12.93 14.46
CA TYR A 118 -1.30 -11.67 13.86
C TYR A 118 -1.61 -11.56 12.36
N GLY A 119 -2.61 -12.30 11.87
CA GLY A 119 -2.98 -12.34 10.46
C GLY A 119 -2.08 -13.22 9.59
N ARG A 120 -1.14 -13.98 10.19
CA ARG A 120 -0.26 -14.94 9.50
C ARG A 120 -1.03 -16.20 9.13
N ARG A 121 -0.76 -16.76 7.96
CA ARG A 121 -1.39 -17.97 7.43
C ARG A 121 -0.34 -18.86 6.78
N VAL A 122 -0.55 -20.17 6.84
CA VAL A 122 0.24 -21.18 6.13
C VAL A 122 -0.67 -21.85 5.11
N SER A 123 -0.29 -21.80 3.84
CA SER A 123 -1.00 -22.48 2.76
C SER A 123 -0.76 -23.99 2.85
N LYS A 124 -1.63 -24.81 2.25
CA LYS A 124 -1.48 -26.29 2.22
C LYS A 124 -0.11 -26.78 1.74
N ASN A 125 0.56 -25.99 0.88
CA ASN A 125 1.91 -26.27 0.36
C ASN A 125 3.06 -25.73 1.26
N GLY A 126 2.79 -25.35 2.50
CA GLY A 126 3.80 -24.81 3.43
C GLY A 126 4.28 -23.39 3.12
N THR A 127 3.59 -22.64 2.26
CA THR A 127 3.93 -21.23 1.99
C THR A 127 3.31 -20.33 3.05
N PHE A 128 4.12 -19.50 3.69
CA PHE A 128 3.67 -18.49 4.64
C PHE A 128 3.11 -17.26 3.91
N GLY A 129 2.11 -16.63 4.51
CA GLY A 129 1.52 -15.40 4.02
C GLY A 129 0.82 -14.62 5.13
N ILE A 130 0.28 -13.47 4.76
CA ILE A 130 -0.48 -12.58 5.64
C ILE A 130 -1.85 -12.29 5.04
N THR A 131 -2.79 -11.83 5.88
CA THR A 131 -4.12 -11.40 5.46
C THR A 131 -4.25 -9.88 5.36
N GLU A 132 -3.33 -9.15 6.00
CA GLU A 132 -3.38 -7.70 6.12
C GLU A 132 -1.96 -7.13 6.19
N SER A 133 -1.78 -5.91 5.70
CA SER A 133 -0.58 -5.12 5.87
C SER A 133 -0.93 -3.65 6.10
N SER A 134 -0.12 -2.96 6.90
CA SER A 134 -0.26 -1.54 7.20
C SER A 134 1.01 -0.80 6.81
N ILE A 135 0.87 0.14 5.88
CA ILE A 135 1.94 0.97 5.35
C ILE A 135 1.85 2.36 5.96
N THR A 136 2.94 2.85 6.51
CA THR A 136 3.11 4.22 6.99
C THR A 136 4.22 4.89 6.21
N ILE A 137 3.95 6.07 5.66
CA ILE A 137 4.97 6.91 5.01
C ILE A 137 5.25 8.09 5.93
N TYR A 138 6.51 8.30 6.30
CA TYR A 138 6.94 9.36 7.21
C TYR A 138 7.30 10.62 6.42
N GLU A 139 6.30 11.47 6.18
CA GLU A 139 6.50 12.75 5.49
C GLU A 139 7.44 13.68 6.28
N GLY A 140 7.43 13.60 7.62
CA GLY A 140 8.40 14.32 8.45
C GLY A 140 9.84 13.95 8.10
N THR A 141 10.15 12.66 7.97
CA THR A 141 11.48 12.20 7.53
C THR A 141 11.83 12.70 6.14
N LEU A 142 10.91 12.64 5.18
CA LEU A 142 11.13 13.12 3.81
C LEU A 142 11.46 14.62 3.77
N LYS A 143 10.75 15.43 4.57
CA LYS A 143 10.97 16.87 4.67
C LYS A 143 12.32 17.21 5.31
N GLU A 144 12.76 16.45 6.30
CA GLU A 144 14.08 16.65 6.92
C GLU A 144 15.21 16.18 6.01
N ASP A 145 15.09 15.01 5.37
CA ASP A 145 16.10 14.53 4.42
C ASP A 145 16.29 15.51 3.26
N ALA A 146 15.21 16.08 2.73
CA ALA A 146 15.24 17.06 1.64
C ALA A 146 16.06 18.33 1.93
N LYS A 147 16.34 18.63 3.21
CA LYS A 147 17.18 19.77 3.63
C LYS A 147 18.67 19.43 3.71
N THR A 148 19.03 18.15 3.59
CA THR A 148 20.42 17.70 3.64
C THR A 148 21.15 18.00 2.32
N GLU A 149 22.47 17.86 2.32
CA GLU A 149 23.29 18.10 1.11
C GLU A 149 23.05 17.04 0.02
N ASN A 150 22.77 15.80 0.43
CA ASN A 150 22.59 14.67 -0.48
C ASN A 150 21.36 13.81 -0.12
N PRO A 151 20.14 14.36 -0.28
CA PRO A 151 18.91 13.64 0.01
C PRO A 151 18.73 12.40 -0.87
N LYS A 152 18.13 11.34 -0.33
CA LYS A 152 17.83 10.11 -1.10
C LYS A 152 16.95 10.42 -2.31
N HIS A 153 15.96 11.28 -2.13
CA HIS A 153 14.98 11.65 -3.16
C HIS A 153 15.33 12.98 -3.86
N LYS A 154 16.62 13.31 -3.99
CA LYS A 154 17.08 14.55 -4.65
C LYS A 154 16.42 14.76 -6.01
N GLY A 155 15.91 15.97 -6.23
CA GLY A 155 15.26 16.39 -7.48
C GLY A 155 13.79 16.00 -7.62
N LEU A 156 13.17 15.44 -6.56
CA LEU A 156 11.75 15.14 -6.51
C LEU A 156 11.01 16.16 -5.64
N THR A 157 9.72 16.35 -5.92
CA THR A 157 8.79 16.96 -4.96
C THR A 157 8.51 15.99 -3.80
N ILE A 158 8.01 16.48 -2.67
CA ILE A 158 7.61 15.64 -1.53
C ILE A 158 6.56 14.59 -1.98
N ASP A 159 5.63 14.95 -2.85
CA ASP A 159 4.62 14.03 -3.36
C ASP A 159 5.21 12.91 -4.23
N GLN A 160 6.18 13.23 -5.09
CA GLN A 160 6.91 12.22 -5.86
C GLN A 160 7.72 11.29 -4.95
N ALA A 161 8.34 11.83 -3.89
CA ALA A 161 9.07 11.03 -2.91
C ALA A 161 8.13 10.11 -2.11
N ILE A 162 6.94 10.59 -1.73
CA ILE A 162 5.86 9.75 -1.14
C ILE A 162 5.49 8.63 -2.12
N GLY A 163 5.34 8.92 -3.42
CA GLY A 163 5.06 7.90 -4.43
C GLY A 163 6.14 6.82 -4.53
N ALA A 164 7.42 7.22 -4.47
CA ALA A 164 8.54 6.28 -4.50
C ALA A 164 8.53 5.36 -3.26
N VAL A 165 8.42 5.95 -2.07
CA VAL A 165 8.36 5.20 -0.80
C VAL A 165 7.11 4.32 -0.74
N ALA A 166 5.96 4.80 -1.18
CA ALA A 166 4.74 3.98 -1.25
C ALA A 166 4.95 2.75 -2.14
N GLY A 167 5.59 2.92 -3.31
CA GLY A 167 5.91 1.81 -4.21
C GLY A 167 6.84 0.78 -3.58
N HIS A 168 7.83 1.24 -2.82
CA HIS A 168 8.73 0.40 -2.01
C HIS A 168 7.93 -0.44 -1.00
N GLU A 169 7.16 0.23 -0.13
CA GLU A 169 6.41 -0.39 0.96
C GLU A 169 5.32 -1.36 0.46
N ILE A 170 4.70 -1.07 -0.67
CA ILE A 170 3.74 -1.98 -1.30
C ILE A 170 4.39 -3.33 -1.61
N VAL A 171 5.68 -3.39 -1.96
CA VAL A 171 6.36 -4.68 -2.17
C VAL A 171 6.38 -5.50 -0.89
N HIS A 172 6.80 -4.90 0.23
CA HIS A 172 6.77 -5.53 1.55
C HIS A 172 5.36 -5.96 1.96
N GLY A 173 4.34 -5.18 1.59
CA GLY A 173 2.96 -5.41 2.02
C GLY A 173 2.14 -6.36 1.14
N THR A 174 2.60 -6.68 -0.07
CA THR A 174 1.76 -7.38 -1.07
C THR A 174 2.47 -8.51 -1.83
N ASN A 175 3.80 -8.50 -1.90
CA ASN A 175 4.53 -9.51 -2.67
C ASN A 175 4.60 -10.82 -1.89
N ARG A 176 3.68 -11.74 -2.18
CA ARG A 176 3.57 -13.05 -1.51
C ARG A 176 4.87 -13.87 -1.52
N LYS A 177 5.70 -13.75 -2.56
CA LYS A 177 7.00 -14.45 -2.63
C LYS A 177 7.99 -13.88 -1.62
N GLU A 178 8.07 -12.55 -1.52
CA GLU A 178 8.96 -11.89 -0.56
C GLU A 178 8.45 -12.07 0.87
N ILE A 179 7.15 -11.87 1.12
CA ILE A 179 6.51 -12.12 2.43
C ILE A 179 6.79 -13.55 2.92
N ASN A 180 6.66 -14.56 2.06
CA ASN A 180 6.99 -15.94 2.44
C ASN A 180 8.46 -16.11 2.81
N LYS A 181 9.39 -15.48 2.07
CA LYS A 181 10.83 -15.54 2.39
C LYS A 181 11.12 -14.87 3.73
N ASP A 182 10.51 -13.72 3.98
CA ASP A 182 10.72 -12.94 5.19
C ASP A 182 10.20 -13.69 6.42
N LEU A 183 8.95 -14.20 6.38
CA LEU A 183 8.37 -14.98 7.47
C LEU A 183 9.14 -16.29 7.72
N ARG A 184 9.59 -16.99 6.66
CA ARG A 184 10.43 -18.18 6.82
C ARG A 184 11.78 -17.86 7.48
N TYR A 185 12.38 -16.74 7.11
CA TYR A 185 13.65 -16.31 7.69
C TYR A 185 13.48 -15.91 9.15
N GLU A 186 12.45 -15.13 9.47
CA GLU A 186 12.10 -14.71 10.83
C GLU A 186 11.92 -15.92 11.77
N LEU A 187 11.16 -16.94 11.32
CA LEU A 187 10.94 -18.16 12.09
C LEU A 187 12.23 -18.96 12.33
N LYS A 188 13.10 -19.08 11.32
CA LYS A 188 14.38 -19.80 11.46
C LYS A 188 15.39 -19.06 12.32
N ASN A 189 15.36 -17.73 12.32
CA ASN A 189 16.35 -16.88 12.97
C ASN A 189 15.78 -16.12 14.19
N LYS A 190 14.74 -16.67 14.83
CA LYS A 190 14.15 -16.14 16.08
C LYS A 190 13.87 -14.63 16.06
N GLY A 191 13.32 -14.12 14.94
CA GLY A 191 12.95 -12.70 14.79
C GLY A 191 13.91 -11.84 13.96
N GLY A 192 14.94 -12.43 13.33
CA GLY A 192 15.88 -11.70 12.48
C GLY A 192 15.31 -11.20 11.13
N THR A 193 15.95 -10.18 10.56
CA THR A 193 15.65 -9.65 9.22
C THR A 193 16.49 -10.33 8.15
N ARG A 194 15.87 -10.70 7.02
CA ARG A 194 16.57 -11.31 5.89
C ARG A 194 17.57 -10.31 5.24
N PRO A 195 18.83 -10.70 4.96
CA PRO A 195 19.85 -9.80 4.40
C PRO A 195 19.45 -9.10 3.09
N ASN A 196 18.68 -9.77 2.23
CA ASN A 196 18.26 -9.24 0.91
C ASN A 196 16.79 -8.80 0.89
N LYS A 197 16.24 -8.41 2.03
CA LYS A 197 14.84 -7.95 2.16
C LYS A 197 14.58 -6.72 1.28
N GLU A 198 15.53 -5.79 1.22
CA GLU A 198 15.35 -4.49 0.54
C GLU A 198 15.66 -4.51 -0.97
N THR A 199 16.16 -5.62 -1.52
CA THR A 199 16.57 -5.67 -2.94
C THR A 199 15.42 -5.44 -3.92
N ALA A 200 14.29 -6.15 -3.75
CA ALA A 200 13.14 -6.01 -4.64
C ALA A 200 12.38 -4.69 -4.45
N PRO A 201 12.10 -4.24 -3.20
CA PRO A 201 11.55 -2.91 -2.93
C PRO A 201 12.39 -1.76 -3.49
N ASN A 202 13.71 -1.75 -3.27
CA ASN A 202 14.61 -0.68 -3.77
C ASN A 202 14.57 -0.58 -5.30
N LYS A 203 14.46 -1.72 -6.00
CA LYS A 203 14.32 -1.73 -7.47
C LYS A 203 13.04 -1.03 -7.93
N ILE A 204 11.94 -1.17 -7.19
CA ILE A 204 10.69 -0.49 -7.51
C ILE A 204 10.78 0.99 -7.17
N GLU A 205 11.33 1.33 -6.00
CA GLU A 205 11.53 2.71 -5.57
C GLU A 205 12.37 3.50 -6.58
N ASN A 206 13.54 2.97 -6.97
CA ASN A 206 14.46 3.64 -7.88
C ASN A 206 13.82 3.90 -9.25
N LYS A 207 13.02 2.96 -9.78
CA LYS A 207 12.27 3.17 -11.02
C LYS A 207 11.24 4.28 -10.92
N ILE A 208 10.55 4.40 -9.78
CA ILE A 208 9.60 5.48 -9.55
C ILE A 208 10.34 6.81 -9.43
N ILE A 209 11.52 6.83 -8.79
CA ILE A 209 12.39 8.01 -8.71
C ILE A 209 12.84 8.44 -10.11
N GLU A 210 13.35 7.52 -10.92
CA GLU A 210 13.77 7.77 -12.30
C GLU A 210 12.62 8.36 -13.13
N GLN A 211 11.46 7.69 -13.14
CA GLN A 211 10.27 8.16 -13.87
C GLN A 211 9.76 9.52 -13.36
N SER A 212 9.88 9.80 -12.06
CA SER A 212 9.51 11.11 -11.51
C SER A 212 10.45 12.23 -11.97
N ARG A 213 11.75 11.93 -12.11
CA ARG A 213 12.73 12.89 -12.64
C ARG A 213 12.52 13.16 -14.13
N GLU A 214 12.20 12.13 -14.90
CA GLU A 214 11.83 12.28 -16.32
C GLU A 214 10.63 13.23 -16.48
N LEU A 215 9.57 13.02 -15.70
CA LEU A 215 8.39 13.91 -15.69
C LEU A 215 8.75 15.37 -15.34
N ASN A 216 9.69 15.59 -14.43
CA ASN A 216 10.13 16.94 -14.07
C ASN A 216 10.92 17.63 -15.19
N ASN A 217 11.50 16.87 -16.12
CA ASN A 217 12.22 17.41 -17.27
C ASN A 217 11.29 17.67 -18.47
N GLU A 218 10.20 16.93 -18.62
CA GLU A 218 9.19 17.14 -19.68
C GLU A 218 8.34 18.41 -19.46
N ILE A 219 8.27 18.91 -18.22
CA ILE A 219 7.49 20.10 -17.84
C ILE A 219 8.31 21.40 -17.94
N LYS A 220 9.63 21.30 -18.15
CA LYS A 220 10.52 22.45 -18.34
C LYS A 220 10.57 22.88 -19.81
#